data_AF-W6RFE0-F1
#
_entry.id   AF-W6RFE0-F1
#
_cell.length_a   1.000
_cell.length_b   1.000
_cell.length_c   1.000
_cell.angle_alpha   90.00
_cell.angle_beta   90.00
_cell.angle_gamma   90.00
#
_symmetry.space_group_name_H-M   'P 1'
#
loop_
_entity.id
_entity.type
_entity.pdbx_description
1 polymer ?
#
loop_
_entity_poly.entity_id
_entity_poly.type
_entity_poly.pdbx_seq_one_letter_code
_entity_poly.pdbx_strand_id
1 'polypeptide(L)'
;MEAATKPSPIDRPETRPQSKPALTTDILISGGFTRVGRWIISGDSLAVETPAPKSKGVYAFVKAGVALYVGVATKGLAGRLYSYGRPGISQRTNQRLEAIIMAELSGPEAIEIFIAMPPDLEWNGLPVNGSAGLEHGLIEKYSLPWNIRGATALEAIAGPGQPALGRDPGQKM
;
A
#
# COMPACT_ATOMS: atom_id res chain seq x y z
N MET A 1 66.06 -4.25 1.56
CA MET A 1 65.09 -4.87 0.64
C MET A 1 63.73 -4.72 1.30
N GLU A 2 62.85 -3.99 0.62
CA GLU A 2 61.74 -3.20 1.14
C GLU A 2 60.48 -4.05 1.38
N ALA A 3 59.83 -3.86 2.54
CA ALA A 3 58.57 -4.49 2.87
C ALA A 3 57.41 -3.77 2.17
N ALA A 4 56.64 -4.48 1.37
CA ALA A 4 55.47 -3.93 0.66
C ALA A 4 54.28 -3.73 1.62
N THR A 5 53.93 -2.48 1.87
CA THR A 5 52.69 -2.04 2.52
C THR A 5 51.48 -2.34 1.62
N LYS A 6 50.48 -3.05 2.15
CA LYS A 6 49.17 -3.23 1.49
C LYS A 6 48.35 -1.94 1.60
N PRO A 7 47.65 -1.49 0.56
CA PRO A 7 46.73 -0.36 0.69
C PRO A 7 45.45 -0.76 1.44
N SER A 8 44.98 0.16 2.28
CA SER A 8 43.74 0.10 3.07
C SER A 8 42.50 0.28 2.16
N PRO A 9 41.35 -0.36 2.42
CA PRO A 9 40.14 -0.15 1.62
C PRO A 9 39.54 1.22 1.97
N ILE A 10 39.63 2.16 1.04
CA ILE A 10 38.98 3.47 1.09
C ILE A 10 37.46 3.28 0.96
N ASP A 11 36.73 3.89 1.89
CA ASP A 11 35.34 4.32 1.87
C ASP A 11 34.50 3.92 0.65
N ARG A 12 33.73 2.85 0.80
CA ARG A 12 32.53 2.65 -0.01
C ARG A 12 31.41 3.45 0.67
N PRO A 13 30.81 4.47 0.04
CA PRO A 13 29.67 5.14 0.65
C PRO A 13 28.56 4.11 0.86
N GLU A 14 28.21 3.86 2.12
CA GLU A 14 27.02 3.11 2.48
C GLU A 14 25.81 3.90 1.98
N THR A 15 25.33 3.58 0.76
CA THR A 15 24.04 4.05 0.30
C THR A 15 22.96 3.40 1.17
N ARG A 16 22.59 4.06 2.28
CA ARG A 16 21.36 3.72 2.99
C ARG A 16 20.22 3.80 1.97
N PRO A 17 19.37 2.76 1.81
CA PRO A 17 18.23 2.87 0.92
C PRO A 17 17.37 4.04 1.40
N GLN A 18 17.26 5.07 0.55
CA GLN A 18 16.37 6.20 0.82
C GLN A 18 14.95 5.65 0.96
N SER A 19 14.30 5.94 2.10
CA SER A 19 12.90 5.58 2.32
C SER A 19 12.03 6.28 1.28
N LYS A 20 11.13 5.53 0.64
CA LYS A 20 10.21 6.08 -0.37
C LYS A 20 9.36 7.21 0.23
N PRO A 21 9.10 8.30 -0.51
CA PRO A 21 8.25 9.39 -0.05
C PRO A 21 6.79 8.94 0.14
N ALA A 22 6.04 9.65 0.99
CA ALA A 22 4.61 9.46 1.14
C ALA A 22 3.84 9.93 -0.13
N LEU A 23 2.77 9.22 -0.47
CA LEU A 23 1.84 9.62 -1.53
C LEU A 23 0.69 10.43 -0.90
N THR A 24 0.71 11.76 -1.03
CA THR A 24 -0.29 12.63 -0.42
C THR A 24 -1.54 12.78 -1.30
N THR A 25 -2.64 13.23 -0.70
CA THR A 25 -3.86 13.58 -1.42
C THR A 25 -3.63 14.63 -2.51
N ASP A 26 -2.79 15.64 -2.27
CA ASP A 26 -2.48 16.66 -3.28
C ASP A 26 -1.81 16.06 -4.53
N ILE A 27 -0.89 15.10 -4.33
CA ILE A 27 -0.25 14.39 -5.43
C ILE A 27 -1.27 13.54 -6.20
N LEU A 28 -2.17 12.84 -5.49
CA LEU A 28 -3.24 12.06 -6.11
C LEU A 28 -4.17 12.95 -6.96
N ILE A 29 -4.69 14.04 -6.39
CA ILE A 29 -5.60 14.96 -7.08
C ILE A 29 -4.90 15.60 -8.29
N SER A 30 -3.67 16.10 -8.12
CA SER A 30 -2.88 16.66 -9.22
C SER A 30 -2.57 15.63 -10.30
N GLY A 31 -2.46 14.35 -9.92
CA GLY A 31 -2.27 13.21 -10.82
C GLY A 31 -3.57 12.70 -11.48
N GLY A 32 -4.71 13.37 -11.28
CA GLY A 32 -5.98 13.02 -11.91
C GLY A 32 -6.84 12.01 -11.13
N PHE A 33 -6.54 11.77 -9.85
CA PHE A 33 -7.45 11.02 -8.98
C PHE A 33 -8.60 11.90 -8.50
N THR A 34 -9.77 11.31 -8.32
CA THR A 34 -10.94 11.93 -7.73
C THR A 34 -11.38 11.19 -6.48
N ARG A 35 -11.79 11.92 -5.44
CA ARG A 35 -12.38 11.33 -4.23
C ARG A 35 -13.77 10.80 -4.56
N VAL A 36 -14.00 9.50 -4.32
CA VAL A 36 -15.30 8.86 -4.58
C VAL A 36 -16.14 8.68 -3.31
N GLY A 37 -15.51 8.61 -2.14
CA GLY A 37 -16.19 8.40 -0.87
C GLY A 37 -15.24 7.92 0.21
N ARG A 38 -15.76 7.22 1.21
CA ARG A 38 -14.99 6.57 2.27
C ARG A 38 -15.52 5.18 2.58
N TRP A 39 -14.71 4.39 3.28
CA TRP A 39 -15.18 3.17 3.91
C TRP A 39 -16.10 3.48 5.08
N ILE A 40 -17.15 2.67 5.23
CA ILE A 40 -18.06 2.65 6.36
C ILE A 40 -18.26 1.20 6.83
N ILE A 41 -18.62 1.05 8.10
CA ILE A 41 -19.08 -0.23 8.64
C ILE A 41 -20.58 -0.35 8.37
N SER A 42 -21.00 -1.45 7.76
CA SER A 42 -22.39 -1.76 7.44
C SER A 42 -22.72 -3.15 7.97
N GLY A 43 -23.26 -3.22 9.19
CA GLY A 43 -23.39 -4.47 9.93
C GLY A 43 -22.00 -5.01 10.28
N ASP A 44 -21.73 -6.26 9.95
CA ASP A 44 -20.44 -6.92 10.22
C ASP A 44 -19.46 -6.83 9.02
N SER A 45 -19.74 -5.97 8.03
CA SER A 45 -18.98 -5.90 6.77
C SER A 45 -18.62 -4.48 6.38
N LEU A 46 -17.57 -4.34 5.58
CA LEU A 46 -17.21 -3.05 4.98
C LEU A 46 -18.13 -2.69 3.81
N ALA A 47 -18.48 -1.42 3.70
CA ALA A 47 -19.15 -0.86 2.54
C ALA A 47 -18.53 0.48 2.14
N VAL A 48 -18.75 0.87 0.88
CA VAL A 48 -18.37 2.19 0.39
C VAL A 48 -19.55 3.13 0.55
N GLU A 49 -19.33 4.31 1.14
CA GLU A 49 -20.38 5.32 1.37
C GLU A 49 -21.12 5.73 0.09
N THR A 50 -20.41 5.79 -1.03
CA THR A 50 -20.96 6.20 -2.33
C THR A 50 -20.63 5.15 -3.41
N PRO A 51 -21.58 4.83 -4.31
CA PRO A 51 -21.33 3.89 -5.39
C PRO A 51 -20.15 4.31 -6.27
N ALA A 52 -19.17 3.41 -6.44
CA ALA A 52 -18.08 3.62 -7.37
C ALA A 52 -18.46 3.25 -8.82
N PRO A 53 -17.73 3.74 -9.84
CA PRO A 53 -17.96 3.37 -11.23
C PRO A 53 -17.76 1.87 -11.50
N LYS A 54 -18.46 1.34 -12.51
CA LYS A 54 -18.25 -0.05 -12.98
C LYS A 54 -17.07 -0.21 -13.96
N SER A 55 -16.42 0.90 -14.32
CA SER A 55 -15.27 0.95 -15.22
C SER A 55 -13.99 0.44 -14.57
N LYS A 56 -13.02 0.06 -15.40
CA LYS A 56 -11.65 -0.27 -14.97
C LYS A 56 -10.96 0.99 -14.44
N GLY A 57 -10.00 0.81 -13.54
CA GLY A 57 -9.22 1.94 -13.01
C GLY A 57 -8.25 1.55 -11.92
N VAL A 58 -7.65 2.57 -11.31
CA VAL A 58 -6.81 2.50 -10.12
C VAL A 58 -7.58 3.11 -8.96
N TYR A 59 -7.41 2.56 -7.77
CA TYR A 59 -7.97 3.12 -6.54
C TYR A 59 -6.90 3.22 -5.46
N ALA A 60 -7.08 4.17 -4.55
CA ALA A 60 -6.22 4.40 -3.39
C ALA A 60 -7.07 4.50 -2.11
N PHE A 61 -6.57 3.92 -1.02
CA PHE A 61 -7.10 4.13 0.33
C PHE A 61 -6.23 5.15 1.06
N VAL A 62 -6.86 6.21 1.53
CA VAL A 62 -6.20 7.39 2.09
C VAL A 62 -6.71 7.62 3.51
N LYS A 63 -5.79 7.82 4.45
CA LYS A 63 -6.11 8.18 5.83
C LYS A 63 -5.27 9.41 6.19
N ALA A 64 -5.88 10.41 6.83
CA ALA A 64 -5.21 11.65 7.22
C ALA A 64 -4.38 12.31 6.08
N GLY A 65 -4.90 12.29 4.85
CA GLY A 65 -4.25 12.90 3.69
C GLY A 65 -3.09 12.10 3.06
N VAL A 66 -2.82 10.88 3.53
CA VAL A 66 -1.74 10.01 3.01
C VAL A 66 -2.31 8.68 2.52
N ALA A 67 -1.94 8.28 1.30
CA ALA A 67 -2.30 7.00 0.74
C ALA A 67 -1.55 5.86 1.43
N LEU A 68 -2.30 4.86 1.88
CA LEU A 68 -1.78 3.68 2.57
C LEU A 68 -1.77 2.45 1.66
N TYR A 69 -2.71 2.40 0.72
CA TYR A 69 -2.88 1.33 -0.24
C TYR A 69 -3.21 1.87 -1.62
N VAL A 70 -2.69 1.25 -2.67
CA VAL A 70 -3.19 1.39 -4.04
C VAL A 70 -3.45 0.03 -4.66
N GLY A 71 -4.45 -0.05 -5.54
CA GLY A 71 -4.74 -1.27 -6.28
C GLY A 71 -5.36 -0.98 -7.63
N VAL A 72 -5.33 -1.99 -8.49
CA VAL A 72 -5.94 -1.96 -9.82
C VAL A 72 -7.24 -2.76 -9.85
N ALA A 73 -8.24 -2.23 -10.54
CA ALA A 73 -9.52 -2.89 -10.80
C ALA A 73 -9.66 -3.18 -12.30
N THR A 74 -9.39 -4.42 -12.70
CA THR A 74 -9.44 -4.85 -14.12
C THR A 74 -10.84 -5.24 -14.60
N LYS A 75 -11.75 -5.56 -13.67
CA LYS A 75 -13.15 -5.95 -13.94
C LYS A 75 -14.17 -4.90 -13.50
N GLY A 76 -13.72 -3.76 -12.97
CA GLY A 76 -14.59 -2.68 -12.50
C GLY A 76 -14.29 -2.25 -11.06
N LEU A 77 -14.23 -0.94 -10.81
CA LEU A 77 -13.96 -0.35 -9.49
C LEU A 77 -15.03 -0.74 -8.46
N ALA A 78 -16.31 -0.67 -8.83
CA ALA A 78 -17.42 -1.06 -7.96
C ALA A 78 -17.28 -2.49 -7.42
N GLY A 79 -17.05 -3.45 -8.32
CA GLY A 79 -16.89 -4.85 -7.94
C GLY A 79 -15.62 -5.09 -7.13
N ARG A 80 -14.52 -4.40 -7.47
CA ARG A 80 -13.26 -4.52 -6.73
C ARG A 80 -13.38 -4.00 -5.31
N LEU A 81 -14.00 -2.83 -5.12
CA LEU A 81 -14.24 -2.27 -3.79
C LEU A 81 -15.20 -3.16 -2.99
N TYR A 82 -16.32 -3.58 -3.59
CA TYR A 82 -17.26 -4.50 -2.94
C TYR A 82 -16.59 -5.78 -2.42
N SER A 83 -15.60 -6.32 -3.14
CA SER A 83 -14.90 -7.54 -2.74
C SER A 83 -14.11 -7.44 -1.43
N TYR A 84 -13.84 -6.23 -0.94
CA TYR A 84 -13.18 -6.03 0.36
C TYR A 84 -14.10 -6.22 1.55
N GLY A 85 -15.40 -5.93 1.42
CA GLY A 85 -16.37 -6.17 2.50
C GLY A 85 -16.97 -7.57 2.49
N ARG A 86 -16.61 -8.39 1.49
CA ARG A 86 -17.06 -9.78 1.33
C ARG A 86 -15.95 -10.64 0.75
N PRO A 87 -14.79 -10.75 1.42
CA PRO A 87 -13.70 -11.53 0.88
C PRO A 87 -14.04 -13.02 0.84
N GLY A 88 -13.72 -13.66 -0.28
CA GLY A 88 -13.73 -15.12 -0.37
C GLY A 88 -12.58 -15.76 0.44
N ILE A 89 -12.72 -17.05 0.77
CA ILE A 89 -11.76 -17.81 1.59
C ILE A 89 -10.33 -17.80 1.00
N SER A 90 -10.18 -17.76 -0.32
CA SER A 90 -8.88 -17.69 -0.99
C SER A 90 -8.31 -16.27 -1.15
N GLN A 91 -9.09 -15.23 -0.85
CA GLN A 91 -8.74 -13.83 -1.11
C GLN A 91 -7.98 -13.21 0.09
N ARG A 92 -6.81 -13.76 0.41
CA ARG A 92 -6.00 -13.34 1.59
C ARG A 92 -5.75 -11.84 1.66
N THR A 93 -5.44 -11.19 0.53
CA THR A 93 -5.25 -9.73 0.47
C THR A 93 -6.51 -8.97 0.87
N ASN A 94 -7.68 -9.44 0.43
CA ASN A 94 -8.93 -8.80 0.78
C ASN A 94 -9.25 -9.02 2.27
N GLN A 95 -9.08 -10.24 2.80
CA GLN A 95 -9.29 -10.52 4.23
C GLN A 95 -8.39 -9.65 5.12
N ARG A 96 -7.11 -9.54 4.76
CA ARG A 96 -6.16 -8.68 5.49
C ARG A 96 -6.58 -7.22 5.43
N LEU A 97 -6.90 -6.72 4.24
CA LEU A 97 -7.30 -5.31 4.08
C LEU A 97 -8.63 -5.02 4.78
N GLU A 98 -9.58 -5.95 4.76
CA GLU A 98 -10.82 -5.84 5.51
C GLU A 98 -10.54 -5.67 7.01
N ALA A 99 -9.73 -6.56 7.60
CA ALA A 99 -9.38 -6.50 9.00
C ALA A 99 -8.65 -5.19 9.37
N ILE A 100 -7.70 -4.75 8.54
CA ILE A 100 -6.99 -3.47 8.76
C ILE A 100 -7.96 -2.30 8.70
N ILE A 101 -8.80 -2.21 7.67
CA ILE A 101 -9.74 -1.10 7.49
C ILE A 101 -10.75 -1.08 8.65
N MET A 102 -11.31 -2.22 9.05
CA MET A 102 -12.23 -2.33 10.19
C MET A 102 -11.59 -1.83 11.49
N ALA A 103 -10.34 -2.23 11.77
CA ALA A 103 -9.61 -1.79 12.96
C ALA A 103 -9.40 -0.27 12.94
N GLU A 104 -9.04 0.29 11.79
CA GLU A 104 -8.79 1.72 11.63
C GLU A 104 -10.06 2.58 11.74
N LEU A 105 -11.20 2.07 11.28
CA LEU A 105 -12.50 2.73 11.41
C LEU A 105 -13.02 2.81 12.86
N SER A 106 -12.35 2.15 13.82
CA SER A 106 -12.61 2.36 15.25
C SER A 106 -12.00 3.68 15.77
N GLY A 107 -11.11 4.31 15.00
CA GLY A 107 -10.51 5.61 15.28
C GLY A 107 -11.33 6.80 14.76
N PRO A 108 -10.89 8.03 15.04
CA PRO A 108 -11.60 9.25 14.61
C PRO A 108 -11.42 9.58 13.12
N GLU A 109 -10.45 8.98 12.44
CA GLU A 109 -10.10 9.30 11.07
C GLU A 109 -10.80 8.38 10.07
N ALA A 110 -11.40 8.98 9.03
CA ALA A 110 -11.98 8.22 7.94
C ALA A 110 -10.91 7.63 7.02
N ILE A 111 -11.21 6.49 6.40
CA ILE A 111 -10.44 5.97 5.27
C ILE A 111 -11.16 6.35 3.98
N GLU A 112 -10.64 7.38 3.32
CA GLU A 112 -11.13 7.91 2.07
C GLU A 112 -10.68 7.03 0.89
N ILE A 113 -11.48 7.04 -0.17
CA ILE A 113 -11.23 6.29 -1.39
C ILE A 113 -11.09 7.28 -2.54
N PHE A 114 -9.95 7.21 -3.21
CA PHE A 114 -9.66 7.96 -4.43
C PHE A 114 -9.58 7.01 -5.61
N ILE A 115 -10.03 7.45 -6.79
CA ILE A 115 -10.01 6.64 -8.01
C ILE A 115 -9.41 7.44 -9.17
N ALA A 116 -8.75 6.74 -10.10
CA ALA A 116 -8.31 7.28 -11.38
C ALA A 116 -8.59 6.28 -12.49
N MET A 117 -8.85 6.77 -13.70
CA MET A 117 -9.11 5.97 -14.90
C MET A 117 -8.17 6.42 -16.02
N PRO A 118 -6.85 6.18 -15.89
CA PRO A 118 -5.92 6.55 -16.95
C PRO A 118 -6.25 5.78 -18.23
N PRO A 119 -6.11 6.42 -19.42
CA PRO A 119 -6.33 5.75 -20.69
C PRO A 119 -5.29 4.64 -20.89
N ASP A 120 -5.67 3.62 -21.63
CA ASP A 120 -4.70 2.65 -22.16
C ASP A 120 -3.87 3.31 -23.27
N LEU A 121 -2.64 2.83 -23.44
CA LEU A 121 -1.67 3.35 -24.39
C LEU A 121 -1.20 2.23 -25.33
N GLU A 122 -0.43 2.61 -26.35
CA GLU A 122 0.18 1.67 -27.28
C GLU A 122 1.71 1.88 -27.31
N TRP A 123 2.46 0.78 -27.40
CA TRP A 123 3.91 0.79 -27.59
C TRP A 123 4.27 -0.13 -28.76
N ASN A 124 4.58 0.46 -29.91
CA ASN A 124 4.93 -0.26 -31.15
C ASN A 124 3.89 -1.33 -31.56
N GLY A 125 2.60 -0.99 -31.56
CA GLY A 125 1.53 -1.97 -31.87
C GLY A 125 1.12 -2.85 -30.69
N LEU A 126 1.82 -2.80 -29.55
CA LEU A 126 1.50 -3.61 -28.37
C LEU A 126 0.68 -2.81 -27.35
N PRO A 127 -0.35 -3.42 -26.72
CA PRO A 127 -1.18 -2.72 -25.75
C PRO A 127 -0.45 -2.51 -24.43
N VAL A 128 -0.56 -1.30 -23.88
CA VAL A 128 -0.06 -0.93 -22.55
C VAL A 128 -1.26 -0.57 -21.67
N ASN A 129 -1.43 -1.31 -20.57
CA ASN A 129 -2.52 -1.05 -19.63
C ASN A 129 -2.19 0.16 -18.77
N GLY A 130 -2.92 1.27 -18.95
CA GLY A 130 -2.65 2.52 -18.24
C GLY A 130 -2.86 2.39 -16.73
N SER A 131 -3.89 1.63 -16.32
CA SER A 131 -4.23 1.45 -14.91
C SER A 131 -3.20 0.57 -14.17
N ALA A 132 -2.78 -0.54 -14.76
CA ALA A 132 -1.77 -1.41 -14.19
C ALA A 132 -0.40 -0.73 -14.18
N GLY A 133 -0.05 0.00 -15.23
CA GLY A 133 1.18 0.79 -15.28
C GLY A 133 1.23 1.87 -14.19
N LEU A 134 0.12 2.59 -14.01
CA LEU A 134 0.00 3.61 -12.95
C LEU A 134 0.10 2.97 -11.55
N GLU A 135 -0.64 1.89 -11.27
CA GLU A 135 -0.56 1.17 -10.00
C GLU A 135 0.87 0.73 -9.68
N HIS A 136 1.54 0.13 -10.68
CA HIS A 136 2.90 -0.36 -10.50
C HIS A 136 3.86 0.78 -10.18
N GLY A 137 3.82 1.88 -10.95
CA GLY A 137 4.66 3.05 -10.76
C GLY A 137 4.41 3.74 -9.41
N LEU A 138 3.17 3.78 -8.92
CA LEU A 138 2.86 4.32 -7.60
C LEU A 138 3.48 3.47 -6.48
N ILE A 139 3.36 2.14 -6.54
CA ILE A 139 3.97 1.24 -5.53
C ILE A 139 5.49 1.28 -5.59
N GLU A 140 6.07 1.46 -6.78
CA GLU A 140 7.52 1.59 -6.92
C GLU A 140 8.02 2.90 -6.34
N LYS A 141 7.34 4.02 -6.62
CA LYS A 141 7.79 5.37 -6.25
C LYS A 141 7.49 5.75 -4.80
N TYR A 142 6.37 5.32 -4.23
CA TYR A 142 5.89 5.83 -2.94
C TYR A 142 5.86 4.77 -1.84
N SER A 143 5.89 5.24 -0.59
CA SER A 143 5.64 4.41 0.58
C SER A 143 4.15 4.15 0.70
N LEU A 144 3.76 2.87 0.59
CA LEU A 144 2.39 2.39 0.68
C LEU A 144 2.35 1.19 1.64
N PRO A 145 2.23 1.45 2.96
CA PRO A 145 2.44 0.42 3.99
C PRO A 145 1.49 -0.78 3.88
N TRP A 146 0.32 -0.63 3.26
CA TRP A 146 -0.62 -1.73 3.09
C TRP A 146 -0.41 -2.52 1.79
N ASN A 147 0.45 -2.05 0.87
CA ASN A 147 0.91 -2.78 -0.30
C ASN A 147 2.07 -3.71 0.08
N ILE A 148 1.74 -4.88 0.61
CA ILE A 148 2.74 -5.90 0.93
C ILE A 148 3.20 -6.59 -0.37
N ARG A 149 4.48 -6.44 -0.71
CA ARG A 149 5.21 -7.32 -1.63
C ARG A 149 6.04 -8.29 -0.78
N GLY A 150 6.44 -9.45 -1.33
CA GLY A 150 7.15 -10.49 -0.56
C GLY A 150 8.34 -9.98 0.28
N ALA A 151 8.61 -10.70 1.39
CA ALA A 151 9.61 -10.47 2.45
C ALA A 151 9.41 -9.29 3.45
N THR A 152 8.57 -8.28 3.17
CA THR A 152 8.34 -7.16 4.14
C THR A 152 7.17 -7.37 5.10
N ALA A 153 6.58 -8.57 5.13
CA ALA A 153 5.48 -8.91 6.04
C ALA A 153 5.90 -8.99 7.52
N LEU A 154 7.21 -9.06 7.82
CA LEU A 154 7.74 -9.15 9.19
C LEU A 154 7.91 -7.80 9.89
N GLU A 155 8.04 -6.69 9.16
CA GLU A 155 8.22 -5.36 9.75
C GLU A 155 6.86 -4.65 9.97
N ALA A 156 5.86 -4.90 9.11
CA ALA A 156 4.55 -4.26 9.20
C ALA A 156 3.68 -4.76 10.38
N ILE A 157 4.03 -5.90 10.99
CA ILE A 157 3.39 -6.42 12.21
C ILE A 157 3.95 -5.79 13.50
N ALA A 158 5.11 -5.13 13.42
CA ALA A 158 5.67 -4.37 14.53
C ALA A 158 5.30 -2.90 14.36
N GLY A 159 4.19 -2.47 14.96
CA GLY A 159 3.87 -1.04 15.04
C GLY A 159 5.03 -0.23 15.66
N PRO A 160 5.16 1.07 15.35
CA PRO A 160 6.18 1.90 15.97
C PRO A 160 5.87 2.05 17.46
N GLY A 161 6.56 1.29 18.32
CA GLY A 161 6.53 1.54 19.77
C GLY A 161 6.36 0.33 20.70
N GLN A 162 6.95 -0.83 20.42
CA GLN A 162 7.15 -1.84 21.48
C GLN A 162 8.63 -2.25 21.56
N PRO A 163 9.35 -1.92 22.66
CA PRO A 163 10.70 -2.43 22.84
C PRO A 163 10.64 -3.95 23.03
N ALA A 164 11.58 -4.64 22.41
CA ALA A 164 11.78 -6.07 22.56
C ALA A 164 11.90 -6.42 24.05
N LEU A 165 10.93 -7.17 24.57
CA LEU A 165 11.06 -7.82 25.87
C LEU A 165 12.27 -8.76 25.81
N GLY A 166 13.30 -8.39 26.56
CA GLY A 166 14.48 -9.21 26.76
C GLY A 166 14.07 -10.59 27.29
N ARG A 167 14.65 -11.64 26.70
CA ARG A 167 14.67 -12.95 27.33
C ARG A 167 15.53 -12.85 28.59
N ASP A 168 14.92 -13.09 29.74
CA ASP A 168 15.63 -13.46 30.95
C ASP A 168 15.77 -15.00 30.98
N PRO A 169 17.00 -15.57 30.96
CA PRO A 169 17.20 -16.98 31.15
C PRO A 169 17.52 -17.28 32.61
N GLY A 170 16.53 -17.74 33.38
CA GLY A 170 16.83 -18.39 34.66
C GLY A 170 15.67 -18.47 35.64
N GLN A 171 15.30 -19.70 35.99
CA GLN A 171 15.21 -20.24 37.35
C GLN A 171 13.98 -21.17 37.49
N LYS A 172 14.23 -22.48 37.51
CA LYS A 172 13.35 -23.43 38.21
C LYS A 172 14.25 -24.27 39.11
N MET A 173 13.95 -24.17 40.41
CA MET A 173 14.21 -25.22 41.40
C MET A 173 13.22 -26.38 41.18
#